data_AF-A0A928U3J2-F1
#
_entry.id   AF-A0A928U3J2-F1
#
_cell.length_a   1.000
_cell.length_b   1.000
_cell.length_c   1.000
_cell.angle_alpha   90.00
_cell.angle_beta   90.00
_cell.angle_gamma   90.00
#
_symmetry.space_group_name_H-M   'P 1'
#
loop_
_entity.id
_entity.type
_entity.pdbx_description
1 polymer ?
#
loop_
_entity_poly.entity_id
_entity_poly.type
_entity_poly.pdbx_seq_one_letter_code
_entity_poly.pdbx_strand_id
1 'polypeptide(L)'
;MPITPVTPDIFQIQIPLPFALRIVNCYLLRGDDGWTVIDTGLNTSKARAAWQEAFTKLGIRPRKIAQIVLTHIHPDHYGLAGWLAEWCVADGGESPPIRLSAREAWLAVHFWGREVWQQPAYLAFWQQCAVPADLAQAIMETTEQTRQRTYPHPAAHHIIEPGTPIRLGARLMQPLLMPGHSDGQLVFYDAADRLLLCGDHVLQTITPNISLWPDGEANPLGRYLDSLDELARLDVRLALPGHGPVMADGELHGRITEITHHHQERLAQTEAALPQPSTVYEVSQRLFNHANLSVHEMRFAATETLAHLDYLVRHGRARWHEEAVWWFEGN
;
A
#
# COMPACT_ATOMS: atom_id res chain seq x y z
N MET A 1 -5.85 -17.28 -14.19
CA MET A 1 -4.58 -16.82 -13.56
C MET A 1 -4.06 -17.87 -12.59
N PRO A 2 -2.77 -17.88 -12.21
CA PRO A 2 -2.25 -18.92 -11.32
C PRO A 2 -2.85 -18.75 -9.92
N ILE A 3 -3.31 -19.88 -9.38
CA ILE A 3 -3.68 -20.06 -7.99
C ILE A 3 -2.59 -20.95 -7.44
N THR A 4 -1.82 -20.46 -6.47
CA THR A 4 -0.67 -21.17 -5.95
C THR A 4 -0.94 -21.55 -4.50
N PRO A 5 -1.03 -22.84 -4.16
CA PRO A 5 -1.03 -23.26 -2.76
C PRO A 5 0.31 -22.85 -2.12
N VAL A 6 0.25 -22.11 -1.02
CA VAL A 6 1.43 -21.66 -0.26
C VAL A 6 1.66 -22.59 0.93
N THR A 7 0.59 -22.87 1.67
CA THR A 7 0.50 -23.88 2.73
C THR A 7 -0.77 -24.71 2.47
N PRO A 8 -1.06 -25.78 3.26
CA PRO A 8 -2.30 -26.52 3.11
C PRO A 8 -3.58 -25.70 3.25
N ASP A 9 -3.50 -24.52 3.89
CA ASP A 9 -4.62 -23.66 4.24
C ASP A 9 -4.51 -22.22 3.67
N ILE A 10 -3.43 -21.88 2.98
CA ILE A 10 -3.24 -20.56 2.34
C ILE A 10 -3.03 -20.72 0.83
N PHE A 11 -3.80 -19.97 0.04
CA PHE A 11 -3.67 -19.89 -1.41
C PHE A 11 -3.33 -18.47 -1.83
N GLN A 12 -2.29 -18.30 -2.63
CA GLN A 12 -1.97 -17.05 -3.31
C GLN A 12 -2.81 -16.94 -4.59
N ILE A 13 -3.49 -15.80 -4.74
CA ILE A 13 -4.34 -15.47 -5.87
C ILE A 13 -3.74 -14.24 -6.56
N GLN A 14 -3.20 -14.44 -7.77
CA GLN A 14 -2.63 -13.34 -8.55
C GLN A 14 -3.73 -12.60 -9.31
N ILE A 15 -3.97 -11.35 -8.94
CA ILE A 15 -5.00 -10.47 -9.51
C ILE A 15 -4.34 -9.47 -10.48
N PRO A 16 -4.85 -9.31 -11.71
CA PRO A 16 -4.21 -8.47 -12.72
C PRO A 16 -4.48 -6.99 -12.50
N LEU A 17 -3.47 -6.18 -12.77
CA LEU A 17 -3.49 -4.73 -12.69
C LEU A 17 -3.23 -4.10 -14.07
N PRO A 18 -3.83 -2.94 -14.37
CA PRO A 18 -3.63 -2.20 -15.61
C PRO A 18 -2.42 -1.23 -15.54
N PHE A 19 -1.39 -1.56 -14.76
CA PHE A 19 -0.21 -0.72 -14.50
C PHE A 19 1.08 -1.46 -14.88
N ALA A 20 2.22 -0.75 -14.78
CA ALA A 20 3.55 -1.35 -14.93
C ALA A 20 3.78 -2.48 -13.92
N LEU A 21 3.27 -2.31 -12.69
CA LEU A 21 3.08 -3.37 -11.72
C LEU A 21 1.85 -4.18 -12.13
N ARG A 22 2.07 -5.31 -12.81
CA ARG A 22 1.02 -6.03 -13.57
C ARG A 22 0.12 -6.93 -12.72
N ILE A 23 0.54 -7.26 -11.51
CA ILE A 23 -0.11 -8.24 -10.63
C ILE A 23 -0.02 -7.75 -9.20
N VAL A 24 -1.11 -7.89 -8.45
CA VAL A 24 -1.13 -7.90 -6.98
C VAL A 24 -1.47 -9.31 -6.48
N ASN A 25 -0.78 -9.74 -5.44
CA ASN A 25 -1.00 -10.99 -4.74
C ASN A 25 -2.05 -10.75 -3.65
N CYS A 26 -3.20 -11.37 -3.80
CA CYS A 26 -4.18 -11.51 -2.74
C CYS A 26 -4.05 -12.92 -2.14
N TYR A 27 -4.56 -13.13 -0.93
CA TYR A 27 -4.48 -14.44 -0.27
C TYR A 27 -5.85 -14.93 0.19
N LEU A 28 -6.09 -16.22 0.05
CA LEU A 28 -7.25 -16.92 0.61
C LEU A 28 -6.80 -17.86 1.72
N LEU A 29 -7.26 -17.59 2.94
CA LEU A 29 -6.97 -18.42 4.12
C LEU A 29 -8.20 -19.24 4.47
N ARG A 30 -8.05 -20.57 4.50
CA ARG A 30 -9.10 -21.51 4.86
C ARG A 30 -9.30 -21.53 6.37
N GLY A 31 -10.54 -21.33 6.82
CA GLY A 31 -10.99 -21.65 8.17
C GLY A 31 -11.99 -22.80 8.15
N ASP A 32 -12.49 -23.16 9.33
CA ASP A 32 -13.43 -24.27 9.50
C ASP A 32 -14.78 -24.00 8.80
N ASP A 33 -15.31 -22.79 8.97
CA ASP A 33 -16.64 -22.41 8.48
C ASP A 33 -16.64 -21.39 7.34
N GLY A 34 -15.47 -21.02 6.81
CA GLY A 34 -15.38 -20.05 5.73
C GLY A 34 -13.95 -19.64 5.39
N TRP A 35 -13.83 -18.62 4.56
CA TRP A 35 -12.57 -18.15 4.01
C TRP A 35 -12.32 -16.70 4.41
N THR A 36 -11.07 -16.41 4.74
CA THR A 36 -10.59 -15.02 4.90
C THR A 36 -9.88 -14.61 3.62
N VAL A 37 -10.31 -13.49 3.04
CA VAL A 37 -9.63 -12.84 1.91
C VAL A 37 -8.66 -11.80 2.48
N ILE A 38 -7.40 -11.84 2.06
CA ILE A 38 -6.40 -10.78 2.33
C ILE A 38 -6.17 -10.02 1.04
N ASP A 39 -6.49 -8.72 1.06
CA ASP A 39 -6.47 -7.80 -0.08
C ASP A 39 -7.31 -8.28 -1.27
N THR A 40 -7.60 -7.38 -2.21
CA THR A 40 -8.72 -7.60 -3.14
C THR A 40 -8.43 -7.30 -4.60
N GLY A 41 -7.42 -6.49 -4.92
CA GLY A 41 -7.21 -6.04 -6.29
C GLY A 41 -7.88 -4.71 -6.62
N LEU A 42 -7.49 -4.14 -7.76
CA LEU A 42 -8.14 -2.99 -8.36
C LEU A 42 -9.44 -3.39 -9.05
N ASN A 43 -10.50 -2.59 -8.95
CA ASN A 43 -11.77 -2.94 -9.57
C ASN A 43 -11.75 -2.81 -11.09
N THR A 44 -11.41 -3.92 -11.75
CA THR A 44 -11.45 -4.08 -13.20
C THR A 44 -12.19 -5.36 -13.57
N SER A 45 -12.71 -5.44 -14.80
CA SER A 45 -13.37 -6.65 -15.30
C SER A 45 -12.44 -7.88 -15.26
N LYS A 46 -11.16 -7.70 -15.59
CA LYS A 46 -10.14 -8.76 -15.52
C LYS A 46 -9.89 -9.23 -14.09
N ALA A 47 -9.87 -8.32 -13.12
CA ALA A 47 -9.68 -8.65 -11.72
C ALA A 47 -10.88 -9.38 -11.11
N ARG A 48 -12.11 -8.95 -11.43
CA ARG A 48 -13.33 -9.69 -11.05
C ARG A 48 -13.34 -11.11 -11.63
N ALA A 49 -12.99 -11.25 -12.91
CA ALA A 49 -12.89 -12.55 -13.57
C ALA A 49 -11.83 -13.46 -12.91
N ALA A 50 -10.72 -12.89 -12.44
CA ALA A 50 -9.67 -13.61 -11.70
C ALA A 50 -10.23 -14.25 -10.41
N TRP A 51 -10.98 -13.49 -9.62
CA TRP A 51 -11.62 -13.99 -8.40
C TRP A 51 -12.67 -15.06 -8.68
N GLN A 52 -13.50 -14.86 -9.71
CA GLN A 52 -14.48 -15.85 -10.13
C GLN A 52 -13.83 -17.16 -10.57
N GLU A 53 -12.76 -17.08 -11.36
CA GLU A 53 -11.97 -18.24 -11.78
C GLU A 53 -11.34 -18.94 -10.57
N ALA A 54 -10.81 -18.18 -9.61
CA ALA A 54 -10.21 -18.71 -8.39
C ALA A 54 -11.19 -19.50 -7.54
N PHE A 55 -12.35 -18.92 -7.24
CA PHE A 55 -13.40 -19.59 -6.46
C PHE A 55 -13.94 -20.83 -7.16
N THR A 56 -14.11 -20.76 -8.50
CA THR A 56 -14.56 -21.90 -9.30
C THR A 56 -13.57 -23.06 -9.22
N LYS A 57 -12.27 -22.80 -9.44
CA LYS A 57 -11.23 -23.83 -9.41
C LYS A 57 -11.02 -24.45 -8.02
N LEU A 58 -11.19 -23.65 -6.97
CA LEU A 58 -11.10 -24.13 -5.59
C LEU A 58 -12.40 -24.77 -5.07
N GLY A 59 -13.49 -24.75 -5.85
CA GLY A 59 -14.80 -25.25 -5.42
C GLY A 59 -15.43 -24.44 -4.29
N ILE A 60 -15.08 -23.16 -4.17
CA ILE A 60 -15.53 -22.26 -3.11
C ILE A 60 -16.76 -21.49 -3.61
N ARG A 61 -17.81 -21.46 -2.78
CA ARG A 61 -18.96 -20.57 -3.01
C ARG A 61 -18.69 -19.18 -2.44
N PRO A 62 -18.99 -18.08 -3.14
CA PRO A 62 -18.79 -16.72 -2.65
C PRO A 62 -19.41 -16.46 -1.29
N ARG A 63 -20.59 -17.04 -0.99
CA ARG A 63 -21.24 -16.96 0.32
C ARG A 63 -20.42 -17.51 1.51
N LYS A 64 -19.29 -18.17 1.24
CA LYS A 64 -18.37 -18.71 2.25
C LYS A 64 -17.22 -17.74 2.57
N ILE A 65 -17.18 -16.54 1.99
CA ILE A 65 -16.28 -15.48 2.46
C ILE A 65 -16.76 -15.06 3.85
N ALA A 66 -15.97 -15.37 4.88
CA ALA A 66 -16.29 -15.06 6.26
C ALA A 66 -15.86 -13.65 6.67
N GLN A 67 -14.79 -13.14 6.04
CA GLN A 67 -14.28 -11.78 6.23
C GLN A 67 -13.33 -11.40 5.10
N ILE A 68 -13.20 -10.10 4.87
CA ILE A 68 -12.20 -9.50 3.99
C ILE A 68 -11.31 -8.64 4.87
N VAL A 69 -10.01 -8.86 4.81
CA VAL A 69 -9.01 -8.12 5.57
C VAL A 69 -8.11 -7.39 4.59
N LEU A 70 -7.96 -6.09 4.79
CA LEU A 70 -7.14 -5.23 3.95
C LEU A 70 -5.88 -4.84 4.72
N THR A 71 -4.72 -4.99 4.09
CA THR A 71 -3.44 -4.55 4.65
C THR A 71 -3.41 -3.03 4.73
N HIS A 72 -3.87 -2.34 3.67
CA HIS A 72 -3.94 -0.89 3.58
C HIS A 72 -4.90 -0.43 2.44
N ILE A 73 -5.07 0.88 2.26
CA ILE A 73 -6.06 1.48 1.36
C ILE A 73 -5.64 1.63 -0.10
N HIS A 74 -4.41 1.30 -0.50
CA HIS A 74 -4.03 1.48 -1.90
C HIS A 74 -4.97 0.72 -2.83
N PRO A 75 -5.27 1.28 -4.02
CA PRO A 75 -6.46 0.92 -4.77
C PRO A 75 -6.41 -0.52 -5.30
N ASP A 76 -5.23 -1.10 -5.42
CA ASP A 76 -4.98 -2.50 -5.76
C ASP A 76 -5.06 -3.47 -4.58
N HIS A 77 -5.14 -3.00 -3.34
CA HIS A 77 -5.43 -3.82 -2.17
C HIS A 77 -6.90 -3.69 -1.76
N TYR A 78 -7.42 -2.47 -1.87
CA TYR A 78 -8.76 -2.09 -1.41
C TYR A 78 -9.86 -2.22 -2.47
N GLY A 79 -9.54 -2.02 -3.76
CA GLY A 79 -10.51 -1.61 -4.77
C GLY A 79 -11.68 -2.55 -5.04
N LEU A 80 -11.51 -3.85 -4.80
CA LEU A 80 -12.56 -4.87 -4.99
C LEU A 80 -13.27 -5.27 -3.70
N ALA A 81 -12.95 -4.68 -2.55
CA ALA A 81 -13.53 -5.04 -1.26
C ALA A 81 -15.05 -4.98 -1.24
N GLY A 82 -15.65 -3.86 -1.69
CA GLY A 82 -17.10 -3.74 -1.76
C GLY A 82 -17.73 -4.68 -2.79
N TRP A 83 -17.08 -4.90 -3.94
CA TRP A 83 -17.57 -5.83 -4.95
C TRP A 83 -17.57 -7.29 -4.45
N LEU A 84 -16.53 -7.72 -3.74
CA LEU A 84 -16.46 -9.06 -3.14
C LEU A 84 -17.57 -9.25 -2.09
N ALA A 85 -17.87 -8.22 -1.30
CA ALA A 85 -18.98 -8.26 -0.36
C ALA A 85 -20.35 -8.36 -1.07
N GLU A 86 -20.58 -7.56 -2.12
CA GLU A 86 -21.79 -7.68 -2.94
C GLU A 86 -21.91 -9.06 -3.61
N TRP A 87 -20.79 -9.62 -4.06
CA TRP A 87 -20.76 -10.95 -4.68
C TRP A 87 -21.10 -12.06 -3.68
N CYS A 88 -20.66 -11.93 -2.43
CA CYS A 88 -21.04 -12.82 -1.33
C CYS A 88 -22.55 -12.76 -1.06
N VAL A 89 -23.12 -11.55 -0.99
CA VAL A 89 -24.56 -11.33 -0.80
C VAL A 89 -25.38 -11.87 -1.97
N ALA A 90 -24.93 -11.65 -3.20
CA ALA A 90 -25.60 -12.16 -4.41
C ALA A 90 -25.62 -13.71 -4.48
N ASP A 91 -24.68 -14.39 -3.81
CA ASP A 91 -24.66 -15.84 -3.66
C ASP A 91 -25.50 -16.36 -2.48
N GLY A 92 -26.26 -15.48 -1.82
CA GLY A 92 -27.11 -15.81 -0.67
C GLY A 92 -26.36 -15.87 0.66
N GLY A 93 -25.17 -15.26 0.75
CA GLY A 93 -24.44 -15.06 2.01
C GLY A 93 -24.81 -13.74 2.69
N GLU A 94 -24.28 -13.54 3.90
CA GLU A 94 -24.25 -12.23 4.54
C GLU A 94 -23.13 -11.35 3.96
N SER A 95 -23.23 -10.03 4.11
CA SER A 95 -22.13 -9.15 3.76
C SER A 95 -20.95 -9.39 4.72
N PRO A 96 -19.78 -9.86 4.24
CA PRO A 96 -18.66 -10.15 5.12
C PRO A 96 -18.13 -8.86 5.76
N PRO A 97 -17.67 -8.89 7.02
CA PRO A 97 -16.98 -7.76 7.62
C PRO A 97 -15.71 -7.44 6.83
N ILE A 98 -15.58 -6.17 6.44
CA ILE A 98 -14.38 -5.63 5.78
C ILE A 98 -13.53 -4.97 6.86
N ARG A 99 -12.32 -5.48 7.06
CA ARG A 99 -11.47 -5.18 8.20
C ARG A 99 -10.15 -4.53 7.80
N LEU A 100 -9.74 -3.52 8.54
CA LEU A 100 -8.50 -2.75 8.35
C LEU A 100 -8.20 -1.95 9.62
N SER A 101 -7.04 -1.29 9.70
CA SER A 101 -6.73 -0.43 10.85
C SER A 101 -7.61 0.82 10.89
N ALA A 102 -7.69 1.48 12.05
CA ALA A 102 -8.47 2.71 12.22
C ALA A 102 -8.03 3.82 11.25
N ARG A 103 -6.72 3.96 11.05
CA ARG A 103 -6.14 4.96 10.18
C ARG A 103 -6.47 4.70 8.70
N GLU A 104 -6.36 3.46 8.26
CA GLU A 104 -6.75 3.04 6.90
C GLU A 104 -8.25 3.20 6.69
N ALA A 105 -9.09 2.87 7.67
CA ALA A 105 -10.54 3.09 7.58
C ALA A 105 -10.91 4.58 7.42
N TRP A 106 -10.18 5.47 8.10
CA TRP A 106 -10.34 6.91 7.93
C TRP A 106 -9.92 7.35 6.52
N LEU A 107 -8.74 6.93 6.05
CA LEU A 107 -8.24 7.25 4.71
C LEU A 107 -9.16 6.73 3.62
N ALA A 108 -9.73 5.53 3.77
CA ALA A 108 -10.66 4.98 2.79
C ALA A 108 -11.88 5.90 2.55
N VAL A 109 -12.42 6.50 3.62
CA VAL A 109 -13.55 7.42 3.52
C VAL A 109 -13.13 8.77 2.95
N HIS A 110 -12.01 9.34 3.40
CA HIS A 110 -11.61 10.70 3.06
C HIS A 110 -10.90 10.79 1.69
N PHE A 111 -10.15 9.76 1.33
CA PHE A 111 -9.39 9.70 0.09
C PHE A 111 -10.07 8.95 -1.05
N TRP A 112 -11.01 8.03 -0.79
CA TRP A 112 -11.76 7.35 -1.86
C TRP A 112 -13.25 7.73 -1.94
N GLY A 113 -13.84 8.19 -0.83
CA GLY A 113 -15.24 8.63 -0.78
C GLY A 113 -15.53 9.80 -1.72
N ARG A 114 -16.69 9.78 -2.37
CA ARG A 114 -17.14 10.84 -3.30
C ARG A 114 -17.38 12.17 -2.60
N GLU A 115 -18.00 12.14 -1.43
CA GLU A 115 -18.48 13.33 -0.73
C GLU A 115 -17.37 14.11 -0.03
N VAL A 116 -16.25 13.44 0.29
CA VAL A 116 -15.17 13.98 1.12
C VAL A 116 -13.93 14.31 0.29
N TRP A 117 -13.99 14.18 -1.04
CA TRP A 117 -12.85 14.36 -1.92
C TRP A 117 -12.35 15.82 -1.97
N GLN A 118 -11.17 16.06 -1.40
CA GLN A 118 -10.62 17.40 -1.19
C GLN A 118 -9.79 17.88 -2.40
N GLN A 119 -10.40 17.96 -3.59
CA GLN A 119 -9.70 18.43 -4.80
C GLN A 119 -8.95 19.76 -4.62
N PRO A 120 -9.51 20.79 -3.96
CA PRO A 120 -8.79 22.05 -3.78
C PRO A 120 -7.51 21.90 -2.93
N ALA A 121 -7.54 21.07 -1.89
CA ALA A 121 -6.38 20.82 -1.03
C ALA A 121 -5.28 20.08 -1.79
N TYR A 122 -5.65 19.09 -2.61
CA TYR A 122 -4.71 18.37 -3.45
C TYR A 122 -4.10 19.24 -4.56
N LEU A 123 -4.88 20.12 -5.19
CA LEU A 123 -4.35 21.10 -6.14
C LEU A 123 -3.38 22.08 -5.47
N ALA A 124 -3.72 22.59 -4.28
CA ALA A 124 -2.84 23.46 -3.50
C ALA A 124 -1.54 22.75 -3.12
N PHE A 125 -1.59 21.47 -2.75
CA PHE A 125 -0.41 20.66 -2.46
C PHE A 125 0.54 20.55 -3.66
N TRP A 126 0.01 20.31 -4.86
CA TRP A 126 0.85 20.27 -6.06
C TRP A 126 1.47 21.63 -6.38
N GLN A 127 0.75 22.72 -6.14
CA GLN A 127 1.29 24.08 -6.26
C GLN A 127 2.40 24.33 -5.23
N GLN A 128 2.20 23.91 -3.98
CA GLN A 128 3.22 24.00 -2.92
C GLN A 128 4.49 23.21 -3.28
N CYS A 129 4.34 22.05 -3.94
CA CYS A 129 5.46 21.27 -4.44
C CYS A 129 6.13 21.87 -5.70
N ALA A 130 5.64 23.00 -6.22
CA ALA A 130 6.04 23.61 -7.49
C ALA A 130 5.84 22.71 -8.72
N VAL A 131 4.88 21.79 -8.68
CA VAL A 131 4.52 20.98 -9.85
C VAL A 131 3.81 21.88 -10.89
N PRO A 132 4.20 21.83 -12.18
CA PRO A 132 3.57 22.60 -13.25
C PRO A 132 2.06 22.39 -13.29
N ALA A 133 1.29 23.45 -13.55
CA ALA A 133 -0.17 23.43 -13.44
C ALA A 133 -0.85 22.40 -14.36
N ASP A 134 -0.33 22.23 -15.57
CA ASP A 134 -0.78 21.23 -16.54
C ASP A 134 -0.52 19.79 -16.05
N LEU A 135 0.67 19.53 -15.49
CA LEU A 135 1.00 18.26 -14.88
C LEU A 135 0.14 17.99 -13.63
N ALA A 136 -0.04 18.99 -12.77
CA ALA A 136 -0.92 18.89 -11.59
C ALA A 136 -2.35 18.53 -11.99
N GLN A 137 -2.89 19.16 -13.05
CA GLN A 137 -4.20 18.81 -13.58
C GLN A 137 -4.26 17.36 -14.09
N ALA A 138 -3.27 16.92 -14.87
CA ALA A 138 -3.19 15.55 -15.36
C ALA A 138 -3.10 14.52 -14.20
N ILE A 139 -2.36 14.85 -13.14
CA ILE A 139 -2.29 14.05 -11.90
C ILE A 139 -3.67 13.93 -11.25
N MET A 140 -4.43 15.02 -11.17
CA MET A 140 -5.78 15.00 -10.60
C MET A 140 -6.74 14.14 -11.44
N GLU A 141 -6.68 14.26 -12.77
CA GLU A 141 -7.52 13.47 -13.69
C GLU A 141 -7.23 11.96 -13.58
N THR A 142 -5.96 11.57 -13.57
CA THR A 142 -5.56 10.15 -13.42
C THR A 142 -5.89 9.59 -12.03
N THR A 143 -5.82 10.43 -10.99
CA THR A 143 -6.23 10.07 -9.63
C THR A 143 -7.74 9.81 -9.57
N GLU A 144 -8.56 10.66 -10.19
CA GLU A 144 -10.02 10.45 -10.26
C GLU A 144 -10.39 9.19 -11.06
N GLN A 145 -9.70 8.89 -12.17
CA GLN A 145 -9.89 7.63 -12.90
C GLN A 145 -9.57 6.41 -12.02
N THR A 146 -8.57 6.51 -11.16
CA THR A 146 -8.20 5.45 -10.21
C THR A 146 -9.25 5.32 -9.10
N ARG A 147 -9.72 6.44 -8.55
CA ARG A 147 -10.81 6.48 -7.56
C ARG A 147 -12.08 5.79 -8.08
N GLN A 148 -12.43 5.97 -9.35
CA GLN A 148 -13.60 5.28 -9.93
C GLN A 148 -13.46 3.74 -9.93
N ARG A 149 -12.22 3.23 -9.91
CA ARG A 149 -11.91 1.80 -9.84
C ARG A 149 -11.77 1.27 -8.40
N THR A 150 -12.20 2.02 -7.40
CA THR A 150 -12.36 1.54 -6.01
C THR A 150 -13.82 1.35 -5.61
N TYR A 151 -14.77 1.62 -6.52
CA TYR A 151 -16.21 1.45 -6.30
C TYR A 151 -16.69 0.05 -6.71
N PRO A 152 -17.70 -0.53 -6.03
CA PRO A 152 -18.42 0.03 -4.89
C PRO A 152 -17.59 0.00 -3.61
N HIS A 153 -17.81 0.99 -2.74
CA HIS A 153 -17.19 1.02 -1.41
C HIS A 153 -17.94 0.09 -0.44
N PRO A 154 -17.25 -0.47 0.57
CA PRO A 154 -17.85 -1.12 1.72
C PRO A 154 -18.90 -0.23 2.40
N ALA A 155 -20.01 -0.82 2.86
CA ALA A 155 -21.00 -0.09 3.66
C ALA A 155 -20.44 0.33 5.04
N ALA A 156 -19.55 -0.49 5.61
CA ALA A 156 -18.89 -0.21 6.88
C ALA A 156 -17.50 -0.87 6.92
N HIS A 157 -16.58 -0.22 7.64
CA HIS A 157 -15.27 -0.74 7.98
C HIS A 157 -15.26 -1.23 9.43
N HIS A 158 -14.60 -2.36 9.68
CA HIS A 158 -14.43 -2.94 11.01
C HIS A 158 -12.98 -2.83 11.43
N ILE A 159 -12.73 -2.22 12.58
CA ILE A 159 -11.36 -1.92 12.99
C ILE A 159 -10.63 -3.17 13.48
N ILE A 160 -9.39 -3.33 13.01
CA ILE A 160 -8.39 -4.23 13.60
C ILE A 160 -7.49 -3.40 14.49
N GLU A 161 -7.44 -3.74 15.77
CA GLU A 161 -6.52 -3.15 16.73
C GLU A 161 -5.15 -3.85 16.64
N PRO A 162 -4.07 -3.13 16.27
CA PRO A 162 -2.72 -3.69 16.28
C PRO A 162 -2.38 -4.32 17.64
N GLY A 163 -1.63 -5.42 17.61
CA GLY A 163 -1.23 -6.17 18.80
C GLY A 163 -2.32 -7.08 19.38
N THR A 164 -3.59 -6.93 19.00
CA THR A 164 -4.67 -7.85 19.43
C THR A 164 -4.78 -9.01 18.45
N PRO A 165 -4.51 -10.27 18.85
CA PRO A 165 -4.55 -11.40 17.94
C PRO A 165 -5.92 -11.56 17.27
N ILE A 166 -5.91 -11.82 15.96
CA ILE A 166 -7.10 -12.01 15.14
C ILE A 166 -7.04 -13.36 14.44
N ARG A 167 -8.20 -14.00 14.30
CA ARG A 167 -8.31 -15.25 13.56
C ARG A 167 -8.51 -14.98 12.07
N LEU A 168 -7.56 -15.42 11.24
CA LEU A 168 -7.59 -15.32 9.78
C LEU A 168 -7.59 -16.75 9.21
N GLY A 169 -8.72 -17.18 8.66
CA GLY A 169 -8.96 -18.61 8.40
C GLY A 169 -8.86 -19.42 9.70
N ALA A 170 -8.08 -20.50 9.67
CA ALA A 170 -7.79 -21.34 10.84
C ALA A 170 -6.65 -20.81 11.73
N ARG A 171 -5.98 -19.73 11.33
CA ARG A 171 -4.76 -19.23 11.98
C ARG A 171 -5.09 -18.11 12.95
N LEU A 172 -4.42 -18.10 14.11
CA LEU A 172 -4.41 -16.97 15.02
C LEU A 172 -3.17 -16.14 14.72
N MET A 173 -3.37 -14.96 14.12
CA MET A 173 -2.28 -14.09 13.69
C MET A 173 -2.23 -12.82 14.52
N GLN A 174 -1.02 -12.30 14.73
CA GLN A 174 -0.79 -11.02 15.36
C GLN A 174 -0.77 -9.92 14.30
N PRO A 175 -1.72 -8.96 14.31
CA PRO A 175 -1.65 -7.78 13.47
C PRO A 175 -0.59 -6.83 14.02
N LEU A 176 0.34 -6.39 13.18
CA LEU A 176 1.38 -5.43 13.52
C LEU A 176 1.21 -4.19 12.65
N LEU A 177 1.28 -3.01 13.26
CA LEU A 177 1.20 -1.74 12.56
C LEU A 177 2.59 -1.42 11.97
N MET A 178 2.68 -1.27 10.65
CA MET A 178 3.94 -1.07 9.93
C MET A 178 3.83 0.18 9.03
N PRO A 179 3.77 1.38 9.63
CA PRO A 179 3.52 2.62 8.92
C PRO A 179 4.65 3.00 7.97
N GLY A 180 4.34 3.91 7.04
CA GLY A 180 5.32 4.59 6.18
C GLY A 180 5.04 4.42 4.69
N HIS A 181 4.79 3.19 4.23
CA HIS A 181 4.21 2.95 2.90
C HIS A 181 2.77 3.45 2.82
N SER A 182 1.99 3.11 3.84
CA SER A 182 0.70 3.71 4.18
C SER A 182 0.66 3.95 5.69
N ASP A 183 -0.07 4.95 6.15
CA ASP A 183 0.01 5.41 7.54
C ASP A 183 -0.47 4.36 8.56
N GLY A 184 -1.43 3.53 8.16
CA GLY A 184 -2.06 2.53 8.99
C GLY A 184 -1.87 1.10 8.51
N GLN A 185 -0.87 0.85 7.66
CA GLN A 185 -0.66 -0.47 7.07
C GLN A 185 -0.48 -1.54 8.15
N LEU A 186 -1.20 -2.66 7.99
CA LEU A 186 -1.06 -3.83 8.82
C LEU A 186 -0.33 -4.96 8.09
N VAL A 187 0.58 -5.61 8.81
CA VAL A 187 1.10 -6.93 8.47
C VAL A 187 0.58 -7.95 9.47
N PHE A 188 0.51 -9.22 9.10
CA PHE A 188 -0.04 -10.28 9.96
C PHE A 188 0.99 -11.38 10.16
N TYR A 189 1.42 -11.56 11.40
CA TYR A 189 2.45 -12.52 11.78
C TYR A 189 1.86 -13.73 12.51
N ASP A 190 2.20 -14.92 12.04
CA ASP A 190 1.91 -16.20 12.67
C ASP A 190 3.21 -16.75 13.27
N ALA A 191 3.36 -16.58 14.58
CA ALA A 191 4.56 -17.02 15.31
C ALA A 191 4.70 -18.55 15.37
N ALA A 192 3.60 -19.31 15.26
CA ALA A 192 3.65 -20.76 15.35
C ALA A 192 4.29 -21.36 14.09
N ASP A 193 3.92 -20.85 12.92
CA ASP A 193 4.44 -21.31 11.63
C ASP A 193 5.57 -20.44 11.06
N ARG A 194 5.90 -19.34 11.75
CA ARG A 194 6.89 -18.33 11.36
C ARG A 194 6.58 -17.74 9.99
N LEU A 195 5.31 -17.40 9.79
CA LEU A 195 4.74 -16.92 8.53
C LEU A 195 4.30 -15.47 8.67
N LEU A 196 4.57 -14.65 7.65
CA LEU A 196 4.21 -13.24 7.62
C LEU A 196 3.43 -12.90 6.34
N LEU A 197 2.24 -12.33 6.47
CA LEU A 197 1.59 -11.59 5.39
C LEU A 197 2.07 -10.14 5.47
N CYS A 198 3.01 -9.74 4.61
CA CYS A 198 3.72 -8.46 4.74
C CYS A 198 3.17 -7.33 3.86
N GLY A 199 2.13 -7.59 3.07
CA GLY A 199 1.56 -6.58 2.17
C GLY A 199 2.65 -5.91 1.34
N ASP A 200 2.62 -4.58 1.29
CA ASP A 200 3.60 -3.77 0.58
C ASP A 200 4.69 -3.22 1.49
N HIS A 201 4.86 -3.78 2.69
CA HIS A 201 5.94 -3.36 3.57
C HIS A 201 7.31 -3.84 3.10
N VAL A 202 7.43 -5.08 2.61
CA VAL A 202 8.67 -5.62 2.04
C VAL A 202 8.33 -6.40 0.78
N LEU A 203 8.95 -6.01 -0.34
CA LEU A 203 8.75 -6.62 -1.66
C LEU A 203 10.10 -7.15 -2.18
N GLN A 204 10.10 -8.32 -2.81
CA GLN A 204 11.37 -8.99 -3.17
C GLN A 204 12.15 -8.29 -4.30
N THR A 205 11.46 -7.71 -5.28
CA THR A 205 12.10 -7.19 -6.51
C THR A 205 12.23 -5.68 -6.55
N ILE A 206 11.27 -4.97 -5.94
CA ILE A 206 11.19 -3.51 -5.95
C ILE A 206 11.20 -2.96 -4.53
N THR A 207 11.46 -1.67 -4.38
CA THR A 207 11.21 -0.96 -3.12
C THR A 207 9.76 -0.46 -3.14
N PRO A 208 9.01 -0.60 -2.03
CA PRO A 208 7.70 0.02 -1.97
C PRO A 208 7.85 1.54 -1.98
N ASN A 209 6.87 2.22 -2.57
CA ASN A 209 6.88 3.68 -2.61
C ASN A 209 6.61 4.25 -1.21
N ILE A 210 7.42 5.20 -0.76
CA ILE A 210 7.25 5.89 0.52
C ILE A 210 6.98 7.35 0.23
N SER A 211 5.76 7.82 0.45
CA SER A 211 5.30 9.13 0.00
C SER A 211 4.73 9.96 1.15
N LEU A 212 4.96 11.27 1.10
CA LEU A 212 4.25 12.22 1.95
C LEU A 212 3.09 12.83 1.14
N TRP A 213 1.86 12.59 1.61
CA TRP A 213 0.61 13.06 1.02
C TRP A 213 -0.03 14.17 1.87
N PRO A 214 -0.94 14.99 1.32
CA PRO A 214 -1.63 16.07 2.08
C PRO A 214 -2.33 15.59 3.34
N ASP A 215 -2.92 14.40 3.26
CA ASP A 215 -3.64 13.72 4.32
C ASP A 215 -2.80 12.65 5.02
N GLY A 216 -1.51 12.55 4.71
CA GLY A 216 -0.56 11.60 5.29
C GLY A 216 0.04 12.07 6.61
N GLU A 217 0.56 11.14 7.40
CA GLU A 217 1.33 11.47 8.60
C GLU A 217 2.76 11.89 8.24
N ALA A 218 3.31 12.83 9.01
CA ALA A 218 4.65 13.32 8.76
C ALA A 218 5.73 12.27 9.10
N ASN A 219 6.91 12.44 8.53
CA ASN A 219 8.05 11.52 8.57
C ASN A 219 7.75 10.10 8.04
N PRO A 220 7.08 9.91 6.89
CA PRO A 220 6.73 8.58 6.41
C PRO A 220 7.96 7.71 6.19
N LEU A 221 9.08 8.27 5.74
CA LEU A 221 10.35 7.54 5.59
C LEU A 221 10.95 7.10 6.93
N GLY A 222 10.99 7.98 7.93
CA GLY A 222 11.50 7.59 9.25
C GLY A 222 10.64 6.49 9.88
N ARG A 223 9.33 6.62 9.79
CA ARG A 223 8.36 5.61 10.26
C ARG A 223 8.51 4.28 9.53
N TYR A 224 8.76 4.32 8.22
CA TYR A 224 9.04 3.13 7.43
C TYR A 224 10.32 2.43 7.88
N LEU A 225 11.41 3.18 8.07
CA LEU A 225 12.69 2.63 8.55
C LEU A 225 12.57 2.03 9.96
N ASP A 226 11.85 2.70 10.87
CA ASP A 226 11.57 2.17 12.21
C ASP A 226 10.76 0.86 12.14
N SER A 227 9.80 0.79 11.22
CA SER A 227 8.98 -0.42 10.99
C SER A 227 9.80 -1.57 10.40
N LEU A 228 10.74 -1.29 9.49
CA LEU A 228 11.70 -2.29 8.98
C LEU A 228 12.56 -2.84 10.11
N ASP A 229 13.04 -1.98 11.02
CA ASP A 229 13.83 -2.37 12.18
C ASP A 229 13.04 -3.21 13.19
N GLU A 230 11.73 -2.98 13.33
CA GLU A 230 10.84 -3.83 14.13
C GLU A 230 10.63 -5.19 13.44
N LEU A 231 10.33 -5.18 12.14
CA LEU A 231 10.07 -6.39 11.36
C LEU A 231 11.30 -7.30 11.28
N ALA A 232 12.51 -6.74 11.21
CA ALA A 232 13.77 -7.47 11.21
C ALA A 232 14.06 -8.25 12.51
N ARG A 233 13.30 -8.01 13.58
CA ARG A 233 13.43 -8.73 14.85
C ARG A 233 12.55 -9.99 14.92
N LEU A 234 11.66 -10.18 13.96
CA LEU A 234 10.74 -11.32 13.93
C LEU A 234 11.42 -12.55 13.32
N ASP A 235 11.20 -13.72 13.93
CA ASP A 235 11.63 -15.01 13.37
C ASP A 235 10.67 -15.43 12.24
N VAL A 236 10.91 -14.92 11.03
CA VAL A 236 10.09 -15.20 9.84
C VAL A 236 10.82 -16.16 8.92
N ARG A 237 10.18 -17.31 8.66
CA ARG A 237 10.61 -18.34 7.70
C ARG A 237 9.98 -18.15 6.32
N LEU A 238 8.78 -17.61 6.25
CA LEU A 238 8.05 -17.43 4.99
C LEU A 238 7.28 -16.10 5.01
N ALA A 239 7.61 -15.19 4.10
CA ALA A 239 6.92 -13.92 3.94
C ALA A 239 6.14 -13.87 2.62
N LEU A 240 4.91 -13.37 2.70
CA LEU A 240 3.90 -13.34 1.66
C LEU A 240 3.59 -11.89 1.29
N PRO A 241 4.24 -11.34 0.24
CA PRO A 241 4.12 -9.93 -0.13
C PRO A 241 2.89 -9.66 -0.99
N GLY A 242 2.49 -8.38 -1.05
CA GLY A 242 1.47 -7.87 -1.96
C GLY A 242 1.88 -7.91 -3.42
N HIS A 243 3.19 -7.88 -3.71
CA HIS A 243 3.70 -8.00 -5.07
C HIS A 243 4.96 -8.88 -5.16
N GLY A 244 5.16 -9.48 -6.33
CA GLY A 244 6.33 -10.32 -6.60
C GLY A 244 6.21 -11.73 -6.00
N PRO A 245 7.32 -12.49 -5.97
CA PRO A 245 7.33 -13.84 -5.42
C PRO A 245 7.28 -13.84 -3.88
N VAL A 246 6.88 -14.98 -3.31
CA VAL A 246 7.00 -15.21 -1.86
C VAL A 246 8.47 -15.26 -1.47
N MET A 247 8.80 -14.79 -0.26
CA MET A 247 10.16 -14.77 0.26
C MET A 247 10.36 -15.95 1.20
N ALA A 248 11.32 -16.82 0.87
CA ALA A 248 11.70 -17.99 1.66
C ALA A 248 12.57 -17.63 2.87
N ASP A 249 13.00 -18.65 3.61
CA ASP A 249 13.75 -18.49 4.86
C ASP A 249 15.02 -17.64 4.66
N GLY A 250 15.18 -16.62 5.49
CA GLY A 250 16.27 -15.64 5.40
C GLY A 250 16.12 -14.55 4.33
N GLU A 251 15.29 -14.74 3.29
CA GLU A 251 15.16 -13.76 2.20
C GLU A 251 14.53 -12.44 2.67
N LEU A 252 13.58 -12.48 3.62
CA LEU A 252 12.99 -11.28 4.20
C LEU A 252 14.06 -10.38 4.84
N HIS A 253 14.93 -10.95 5.67
CA HIS A 253 15.96 -10.20 6.40
C HIS A 253 17.02 -9.62 5.45
N GLY A 254 17.41 -10.40 4.44
CA GLY A 254 18.26 -9.91 3.35
C GLY A 254 17.62 -8.72 2.64
N ARG A 255 16.34 -8.84 2.30
CA ARG A 255 15.61 -7.78 1.61
C ARG A 255 15.42 -6.52 2.45
N ILE A 256 15.16 -6.65 3.76
CA ILE A 256 15.12 -5.51 4.68
C ILE A 256 16.47 -4.77 4.64
N THR A 257 17.58 -5.50 4.72
CA THR A 257 18.93 -4.90 4.65
C THR A 257 19.16 -4.14 3.35
N GLU A 258 18.78 -4.72 2.21
CA GLU A 258 18.88 -4.07 0.89
C GLU A 258 18.03 -2.81 0.79
N ILE A 259 16.80 -2.83 1.30
CA ILE A 259 15.88 -1.69 1.30
C ILE A 259 16.44 -0.56 2.19
N THR A 260 16.92 -0.89 3.39
CA THR A 260 17.53 0.09 4.29
C THR A 260 18.74 0.76 3.64
N HIS A 261 19.61 -0.02 2.98
CA HIS A 261 20.73 0.52 2.23
C HIS A 261 20.29 1.41 1.06
N HIS A 262 19.28 0.98 0.29
CA HIS A 262 18.71 1.76 -0.80
C HIS A 262 18.24 3.15 -0.34
N HIS A 263 17.53 3.24 0.79
CA HIS A 263 17.08 4.53 1.31
C HIS A 263 18.23 5.39 1.85
N GLN A 264 19.29 4.79 2.39
CA GLN A 264 20.50 5.54 2.77
C GLN A 264 21.17 6.17 1.55
N GLU A 265 21.31 5.41 0.45
CA GLU A 265 21.83 5.94 -0.82
C GLU A 265 20.91 7.02 -1.38
N ARG A 266 19.60 6.80 -1.38
CA ARG A 266 18.62 7.79 -1.87
C ARG A 266 18.65 9.07 -1.04
N LEU A 267 18.77 8.99 0.29
CA LEU A 267 18.93 10.16 1.16
C LEU A 267 20.19 10.96 0.82
N ALA A 268 21.32 10.29 0.57
CA ALA A 268 22.55 10.96 0.15
C ALA A 268 22.39 11.64 -1.23
N GLN A 269 21.68 11.01 -2.17
CA GLN A 269 21.36 11.61 -3.47
C GLN A 269 20.42 12.81 -3.33
N THR A 270 19.39 12.73 -2.47
CA THR A 270 18.45 13.83 -2.22
C THR A 270 19.16 15.03 -1.60
N GLU A 271 20.06 14.80 -0.64
CA GLU A 271 20.88 15.86 -0.04
C GLU A 271 21.82 16.49 -1.08
N ALA A 272 22.50 15.67 -1.90
CA ALA A 272 23.34 16.16 -2.99
C ALA A 272 22.55 16.93 -4.07
N ALA A 273 21.25 16.67 -4.19
CA ALA A 273 20.33 17.37 -5.07
C ALA A 273 19.86 18.72 -4.50
N LEU A 274 20.44 19.21 -3.39
CA LEU A 274 20.19 20.55 -2.79
C LEU A 274 21.41 21.49 -2.84
N PRO A 275 22.04 21.75 -4.00
CA PRO A 275 23.20 22.66 -4.09
C PRO A 275 22.84 24.14 -3.81
N GLN A 276 21.55 24.46 -3.89
CA GLN A 276 20.94 25.75 -3.61
C GLN A 276 19.49 25.49 -3.15
N PRO A 277 18.82 26.47 -2.52
CA PRO A 277 17.39 26.36 -2.24
C PRO A 277 16.63 25.87 -3.47
N SER A 278 15.94 24.74 -3.35
CA SER A 278 15.24 24.06 -4.46
C SER A 278 13.86 23.60 -4.02
N THR A 279 12.92 23.59 -4.95
CA THR A 279 11.55 23.08 -4.73
C THR A 279 11.51 21.55 -4.76
N VAL A 280 10.42 20.97 -4.26
CA VAL A 280 10.18 19.51 -4.33
C VAL A 280 10.29 19.00 -5.77
N TYR A 281 9.64 19.69 -6.71
CA TYR A 281 9.63 19.28 -8.11
C TYR A 281 11.02 19.34 -8.75
N GLU A 282 11.81 20.39 -8.50
CA GLU A 282 13.18 20.49 -9.01
C GLU A 282 14.09 19.37 -8.48
N VAL A 283 13.98 19.04 -7.20
CA VAL A 283 14.73 17.91 -6.60
C VAL A 283 14.28 16.60 -7.25
N SER A 284 12.98 16.40 -7.44
CA SER A 284 12.43 15.20 -8.09
C SER A 284 12.98 15.02 -9.51
N GLN A 285 13.10 16.10 -10.28
CA GLN A 285 13.66 16.06 -11.64
C GLN A 285 15.16 15.71 -11.66
N ARG A 286 15.91 15.99 -10.58
CA ARG A 286 17.31 15.60 -10.44
C ARG A 286 17.46 14.13 -10.04
N LEU A 287 16.52 13.61 -9.24
CA LEU A 287 16.54 12.23 -8.73
C LEU A 287 15.97 11.20 -9.70
N PHE A 288 15.01 11.62 -10.53
CA PHE A 288 14.26 10.76 -11.43
C PHE A 288 14.25 11.37 -12.84
N ASN A 289 14.48 10.53 -13.86
CA ASN A 289 14.38 10.98 -15.25
C ASN A 289 12.92 11.09 -15.69
N HIS A 290 12.29 12.23 -15.41
CA HIS A 290 10.88 12.52 -15.72
C HIS A 290 10.53 12.30 -17.20
N ALA A 291 11.46 12.46 -18.14
CA ALA A 291 11.19 12.23 -19.57
C ALA A 291 10.80 10.77 -19.88
N ASN A 292 11.15 9.83 -19.01
CA ASN A 292 10.81 8.41 -19.14
C ASN A 292 9.66 7.97 -18.23
N LEU A 293 9.04 8.89 -17.49
CA LEU A 293 7.97 8.58 -16.54
C LEU A 293 6.61 8.93 -17.13
N SER A 294 5.61 8.11 -16.84
CA SER A 294 4.21 8.48 -16.99
C SER A 294 3.79 9.52 -15.93
N VAL A 295 2.65 10.18 -16.15
CA VAL A 295 2.06 11.11 -15.17
C VAL A 295 1.88 10.45 -13.79
N HIS A 296 1.49 9.17 -13.78
CA HIS A 296 1.32 8.40 -12.55
C HIS A 296 2.65 8.16 -11.82
N GLU A 297 3.73 7.89 -12.54
CA GLU A 297 5.07 7.71 -11.96
C GLU A 297 5.68 9.05 -11.53
N MET A 298 5.47 10.14 -12.27
CA MET A 298 5.88 11.49 -11.86
C MET A 298 5.21 11.91 -10.54
N ARG A 299 3.93 11.57 -10.37
CA ARG A 299 3.20 11.79 -9.12
C ARG A 299 3.91 11.14 -7.93
N PHE A 300 4.25 9.85 -8.06
CA PHE A 300 4.96 9.11 -7.02
C PHE A 300 6.38 9.63 -6.80
N ALA A 301 7.09 10.00 -7.86
CA ALA A 301 8.43 10.57 -7.77
C ALA A 301 8.44 11.88 -6.97
N ALA A 302 7.44 12.75 -7.14
CA ALA A 302 7.34 14.01 -6.41
C ALA A 302 7.05 13.78 -4.91
N THR A 303 6.09 12.91 -4.57
CA THR A 303 5.71 12.64 -3.18
C THR A 303 6.76 11.81 -2.42
N GLU A 304 7.48 10.94 -3.13
CA GLU A 304 8.63 10.22 -2.57
C GLU A 304 9.82 11.16 -2.34
N THR A 305 10.05 12.11 -3.25
CA THR A 305 11.07 13.16 -3.03
C THR A 305 10.74 13.97 -1.78
N LEU A 306 9.47 14.37 -1.61
CA LEU A 306 9.03 15.10 -0.43
C LEU A 306 9.22 14.28 0.86
N ALA A 307 8.94 12.97 0.86
CA ALA A 307 9.18 12.09 2.00
C ALA A 307 10.66 12.07 2.43
N HIS A 308 11.59 12.03 1.46
CA HIS A 308 13.03 12.07 1.75
C HIS A 308 13.46 13.46 2.24
N LEU A 309 12.91 14.54 1.68
CA LEU A 309 13.20 15.91 2.13
C LEU A 309 12.72 16.15 3.57
N ASP A 310 11.49 15.74 3.91
CA ASP A 310 10.97 15.81 5.29
C ASP A 310 11.84 15.02 6.27
N TYR A 311 12.31 13.82 5.87
CA TYR A 311 13.29 13.07 6.68
C TYR A 311 14.58 13.87 6.91
N LEU A 312 15.18 14.44 5.86
CA LEU A 312 16.42 15.23 6.00
C LEU A 312 16.23 16.43 6.93
N VAL A 313 15.09 17.13 6.82
CA VAL A 313 14.75 18.27 7.68
C VAL A 313 14.67 17.86 9.15
N ARG A 314 13.97 16.75 9.44
CA ARG A 314 13.81 16.22 10.80
C ARG A 314 15.12 15.76 11.43
N HIS A 315 16.10 15.41 10.60
CA HIS A 315 17.44 14.99 11.03
C HIS A 315 18.46 16.13 10.95
N GLY A 316 18.03 17.38 10.75
CA GLY A 316 18.92 18.56 10.75
C GLY A 316 19.89 18.62 9.57
N ARG A 317 19.60 17.90 8.47
CA ARG A 317 20.40 17.83 7.24
C ARG A 317 19.89 18.74 6.13
N ALA A 318 18.67 19.26 6.29
CA ALA A 318 18.08 20.26 5.42
C ALA A 318 17.19 21.22 6.23
N ARG A 319 16.79 22.32 5.62
CA ARG A 319 15.82 23.28 6.13
C ARG A 319 14.63 23.37 5.18
N TRP A 320 13.42 23.45 5.73
CA TRP A 320 12.18 23.61 4.97
C TRP A 320 11.64 25.02 5.16
N HIS A 321 11.44 25.74 4.06
CA HIS A 321 10.80 27.05 4.00
C HIS A 321 9.35 26.88 3.52
N GLU A 322 8.42 26.92 4.47
CA GLU A 322 6.98 26.76 4.22
C GLU A 322 6.33 28.10 3.84
N GLU A 323 6.51 28.52 2.59
CA GLU A 323 5.82 29.67 2.00
C GLU A 323 4.66 29.21 1.10
N ALA A 324 4.26 30.03 0.11
CA ALA A 324 3.28 29.62 -0.90
C ALA A 324 3.79 28.43 -1.75
N VAL A 325 5.10 28.35 -1.94
CA VAL A 325 5.83 27.23 -2.54
C VAL A 325 6.84 26.74 -1.50
N TRP A 326 6.99 25.43 -1.39
CA TRP A 326 7.94 24.79 -0.48
C TRP A 326 9.33 24.74 -1.08
N TRP A 327 10.28 25.36 -0.38
CA TRP A 327 11.70 25.33 -0.71
C TRP A 327 12.49 24.57 0.34
N PHE A 328 13.50 23.85 -0.11
CA PHE A 328 14.42 23.09 0.73
C PHE A 328 15.85 23.53 0.47
N GLU A 329 16.61 23.71 1.54
CA GLU A 329 18.03 24.10 1.51
C GLU A 329 18.85 23.07 2.32
N GLY A 330 20.00 22.63 1.79
CA GLY A 330 20.93 21.79 2.54
C GLY A 330 21.51 22.52 3.76
N ASN A 331 21.92 21.77 4.79
CA ASN A 331 22.59 22.33 5.95
C ASN A 331 24.12 22.44 5.76
#